data_AF-A0A8H6C2Q0-F1
#
_entry.id   AF-A0A8H6C2Q0-F1
#
_cell.length_a   1.000
_cell.length_b   1.000
_cell.length_c   1.000
_cell.angle_alpha   90.00
_cell.angle_beta   90.00
_cell.angle_gamma   90.00
#
_symmetry.space_group_name_H-M   'P 1'
#
loop_
_entity.id
_entity.type
_entity.pdbx_description
1 polymer ?
#
loop_
_entity_poly.entity_id
_entity_poly.type
_entity_poly.pdbx_seq_one_letter_code
_entity_poly.pdbx_strand_id
1 'polypeptide(L)'
;MILLIDSYDSFTNNLAHLLKESTGQEVITIHNDSFKPNEYETFYTQYLPLFQFIVIGPGPGHPAIESDIGIISWLIKKFQQQHQENDNNVVPILGICLGFQSLCYEFGNDSELFPDDESPFGSVRYHSLYVENTNDEIIPLAYCYEPSETDSQDKQKQKQTNKILMAMKHKKFPFYGVQYHPESICSSKGSDLIKNFNDIAQQYNEIYRPNVFKQNKVSNWLDNHAVHEDYLIKDGKFISNELHNIYFQKLQLDKEILPIDVCDYFYQQNSDHKCNFILLNSASIPGEWSIIGLPTIGESEIITHSVDDENHIYLSQFGSKTNEKQTLDGTDTVWNFIANKMQKAYISRETIKSKLNDYGKRELPFWGGYMGLISYEEGQHVIINKYPIFAKMEQQQQQQQQQQQQQQQLQI
;
A
#
# COMPACT_ATOMS: atom_id res chain seq x y z
N MET A 1 -13.66 -11.83 0.83
CA MET A 1 -13.30 -10.84 1.87
C MET A 1 -11.88 -11.09 2.29
N ILE A 2 -11.11 -10.02 2.38
CA ILE A 2 -9.74 -9.95 2.90
C ILE A 2 -9.80 -9.19 4.23
N LEU A 3 -9.05 -9.62 5.23
CA LEU A 3 -8.82 -8.81 6.44
C LEU A 3 -7.54 -8.00 6.23
N LEU A 4 -7.57 -6.69 6.47
CA LEU A 4 -6.38 -5.85 6.60
C LEU A 4 -6.24 -5.44 8.07
N ILE A 5 -5.13 -5.77 8.70
CA ILE A 5 -4.79 -5.31 10.05
C ILE A 5 -3.84 -4.12 9.89
N ASP A 6 -4.33 -2.94 10.19
CA ASP A 6 -3.59 -1.68 10.18
C ASP A 6 -2.86 -1.47 11.51
N SER A 7 -1.59 -1.09 11.44
CA SER A 7 -0.80 -0.66 12.61
C SER A 7 -0.55 0.85 12.57
N TYR A 8 -1.56 1.62 12.15
CA TYR A 8 -1.55 3.08 12.01
C TYR A 8 -0.54 3.60 10.98
N ASP A 9 -0.47 2.95 9.81
CA ASP A 9 0.42 3.39 8.72
C ASP A 9 -0.22 4.45 7.80
N SER A 10 0.61 5.37 7.30
CA SER A 10 0.17 6.42 6.36
C SER A 10 -0.33 5.87 5.00
N PHE A 11 0.04 4.64 4.63
CA PHE A 11 -0.25 4.02 3.34
C PHE A 11 -1.28 2.89 3.39
N THR A 12 -1.86 2.58 4.56
CA THR A 12 -2.88 1.51 4.72
C THR A 12 -4.06 1.65 3.74
N ASN A 13 -4.50 2.86 3.43
CA ASN A 13 -5.57 3.08 2.44
C ASN A 13 -5.14 2.79 0.99
N ASN A 14 -3.87 3.05 0.64
CA ASN A 14 -3.32 2.65 -0.66
C ASN A 14 -3.22 1.12 -0.75
N LEU A 15 -2.83 0.45 0.34
CA LEU A 15 -2.79 -1.00 0.43
C LEU A 15 -4.21 -1.61 0.33
N ALA A 16 -5.19 -1.05 1.02
CA ALA A 16 -6.59 -1.46 0.91
C ALA A 16 -7.12 -1.31 -0.53
N HIS A 17 -6.78 -0.22 -1.21
CA HIS A 17 -7.11 -0.01 -2.62
C HIS A 17 -6.43 -1.04 -3.52
N LEU A 18 -5.12 -1.24 -3.36
CA LEU A 18 -4.34 -2.22 -4.12
C LEU A 18 -4.89 -3.64 -3.97
N LEU A 19 -5.28 -4.03 -2.74
CA LEU A 19 -5.92 -5.31 -2.44
C LEU A 19 -7.25 -5.48 -3.18
N LYS A 20 -8.10 -4.45 -3.13
CA LYS A 20 -9.44 -4.42 -3.74
C LYS A 20 -9.36 -4.44 -5.27
N GLU A 21 -8.49 -3.63 -5.87
CA GLU A 21 -8.25 -3.57 -7.32
C GLU A 21 -7.64 -4.88 -7.84
N SER A 22 -6.59 -5.39 -7.19
CA SER A 22 -5.82 -6.54 -7.69
C SER A 22 -6.55 -7.88 -7.56
N THR A 23 -7.53 -7.99 -6.64
CA THR A 23 -8.24 -9.26 -6.35
C THR A 23 -9.74 -9.21 -6.66
N GLY A 24 -10.31 -8.03 -6.86
CA GLY A 24 -11.77 -7.83 -6.96
C GLY A 24 -12.53 -8.10 -5.65
N GLN A 25 -11.85 -8.32 -4.53
CA GLN A 25 -12.47 -8.64 -3.24
C GLN A 25 -12.78 -7.40 -2.40
N GLU A 26 -13.83 -7.52 -1.59
CA GLU A 26 -14.05 -6.66 -0.42
C GLU A 26 -12.92 -6.85 0.61
N VAL A 27 -12.41 -5.73 1.12
CA VAL A 27 -11.38 -5.64 2.17
C VAL A 27 -12.04 -5.05 3.41
N ILE A 28 -11.87 -5.68 4.56
CA ILE A 28 -12.28 -5.15 5.87
C ILE A 28 -11.01 -4.77 6.62
N THR A 29 -10.83 -3.49 6.90
CA THR A 29 -9.71 -2.99 7.69
C THR A 29 -10.09 -2.97 9.17
N ILE A 30 -9.18 -3.39 10.05
CA ILE A 30 -9.23 -3.17 11.51
C ILE A 30 -7.90 -2.54 11.95
N HIS A 31 -7.87 -1.83 13.08
CA HIS A 31 -6.59 -1.52 13.72
C HIS A 31 -6.10 -2.75 14.51
N ASN A 32 -4.79 -2.83 14.74
CA ASN A 32 -4.14 -3.87 15.54
C ASN A 32 -4.67 -3.94 16.99
N ASP A 33 -5.24 -2.85 17.52
CA ASP A 33 -5.85 -2.74 18.84
C ASP A 33 -7.40 -2.60 18.82
N SER A 34 -8.05 -2.78 17.66
CA SER A 34 -9.53 -2.70 17.52
C SER A 34 -10.30 -3.59 18.50
N PHE A 35 -9.72 -4.71 18.97
CA PHE A 35 -10.35 -5.66 19.88
C PHE A 35 -9.64 -5.71 21.23
N LYS A 36 -10.38 -5.97 22.31
CA LYS A 36 -9.76 -6.21 23.62
C LYS A 36 -9.30 -7.67 23.75
N PRO A 37 -8.33 -8.00 24.62
CA PRO A 37 -7.83 -9.38 24.77
C PRO A 37 -8.89 -10.43 25.13
N ASN A 38 -10.00 -10.04 25.77
CA ASN A 38 -11.13 -10.92 26.06
C ASN A 38 -12.08 -11.15 24.86
N GLU A 39 -11.86 -10.46 23.74
CA GLU A 39 -12.64 -10.56 22.50
C GLU A 39 -11.88 -11.32 21.41
N TYR A 40 -10.57 -11.51 21.55
CA TYR A 40 -9.71 -12.20 20.60
C TYR A 40 -10.19 -13.64 20.27
N GLU A 41 -10.59 -14.44 21.26
CA GLU A 41 -11.13 -15.80 21.03
C GLU A 41 -12.47 -15.78 20.25
N THR A 42 -13.30 -14.76 20.48
CA THR A 42 -14.56 -14.54 19.75
C THR A 42 -14.28 -14.18 18.29
N PHE A 43 -13.32 -13.27 18.06
CA PHE A 43 -12.84 -12.93 16.72
C PHE A 43 -12.29 -14.15 15.98
N TYR A 44 -11.39 -14.91 16.62
CA TYR A 44 -10.74 -16.09 16.07
C TYR A 44 -11.73 -17.18 15.65
N THR A 45 -12.69 -17.50 16.52
CA THR A 45 -13.59 -18.64 16.31
C THR A 45 -14.80 -18.34 15.43
N GLN A 46 -15.28 -17.09 15.41
CA GLN A 46 -16.52 -16.73 14.71
C GLN A 46 -16.30 -15.91 13.43
N TYR A 47 -15.26 -15.06 13.39
CA TYR A 47 -15.09 -14.04 12.34
C TYR A 47 -13.89 -14.31 11.43
N LEU A 48 -12.78 -14.78 11.98
CA LEU A 48 -11.59 -15.15 11.20
C LEU A 48 -11.86 -16.19 10.09
N PRO A 49 -12.77 -17.18 10.26
CA PRO A 49 -13.13 -18.13 9.20
C PRO A 49 -13.84 -17.51 7.98
N LEU A 50 -14.31 -16.26 8.06
CA LEU A 50 -14.98 -15.56 6.96
C LEU A 50 -14.00 -15.00 5.91
N PHE A 51 -12.71 -14.95 6.23
CA PHE A 51 -11.67 -14.37 5.37
C PHE A 51 -10.93 -15.43 4.55
N GLN A 52 -10.61 -15.08 3.30
CA GLN A 52 -9.74 -15.90 2.46
C GLN A 52 -8.29 -15.82 2.92
N PHE A 53 -7.83 -14.62 3.25
CA PHE A 53 -6.52 -14.35 3.80
C PHE A 53 -6.54 -13.07 4.65
N ILE A 54 -5.50 -12.92 5.46
CA ILE A 54 -5.20 -11.75 6.26
C ILE A 54 -4.01 -11.04 5.61
N VAL A 55 -4.03 -9.72 5.61
CA VAL A 55 -2.86 -8.88 5.37
C VAL A 55 -2.56 -8.17 6.68
N ILE A 56 -1.36 -8.36 7.21
CA ILE A 56 -0.84 -7.54 8.30
C ILE A 56 -0.10 -6.39 7.63
N GLY A 57 -0.64 -5.18 7.77
CA GLY A 57 -0.13 -4.01 7.11
C GLY A 57 1.24 -3.55 7.64
N PRO A 58 1.79 -2.51 7.01
CA PRO A 58 2.87 -1.72 7.58
C PRO A 58 2.40 -0.96 8.85
N GLY A 59 3.31 -0.22 9.46
CA GLY A 59 3.04 0.68 10.59
C GLY A 59 4.33 1.18 11.26
N PRO A 60 4.28 2.30 11.98
CA PRO A 60 5.30 2.67 12.94
C PRO A 60 5.32 1.69 14.14
N GLY A 61 6.48 1.54 14.79
CA GLY A 61 6.64 0.74 16.00
C GLY A 61 7.66 -0.38 15.86
N HIS A 62 7.65 -1.33 16.80
CA HIS A 62 8.62 -2.44 16.84
C HIS A 62 7.94 -3.76 17.25
N PRO A 63 8.19 -4.90 16.57
CA PRO A 63 7.47 -6.16 16.81
C PRO A 63 7.74 -6.81 18.19
N ALA A 64 8.73 -6.31 18.94
CA ALA A 64 8.97 -6.72 20.33
C ALA A 64 8.11 -5.97 21.37
N ILE A 65 7.30 -4.99 20.96
CA ILE A 65 6.48 -4.16 21.84
C ILE A 65 5.01 -4.53 21.61
N GLU A 66 4.34 -5.07 22.64
CA GLU A 66 2.98 -5.61 22.48
C GLU A 66 1.92 -4.56 22.11
N SER A 67 2.11 -3.29 22.50
CA SER A 67 1.23 -2.18 22.08
C SER A 67 1.27 -1.90 20.58
N ASP A 68 2.41 -2.14 19.95
CA ASP A 68 2.68 -1.74 18.57
C ASP A 68 2.10 -2.76 17.57
N ILE A 69 1.73 -3.94 18.05
CA ILE A 69 1.24 -5.07 17.24
C ILE A 69 -0.07 -5.69 17.76
N GLY A 70 -0.49 -5.43 19.00
CA GLY A 70 -1.79 -5.78 19.54
C GLY A 70 -2.22 -7.23 19.28
N ILE A 71 -3.30 -7.42 18.52
CA ILE A 71 -3.86 -8.74 18.18
C ILE A 71 -2.95 -9.61 17.31
N ILE A 72 -1.98 -9.04 16.58
CA ILE A 72 -1.12 -9.75 15.62
C ILE A 72 -0.29 -10.84 16.32
N SER A 73 0.39 -10.49 17.42
CA SER A 73 1.17 -11.42 18.25
C SER A 73 0.32 -12.58 18.76
N TRP A 74 -0.91 -12.28 19.17
CA TRP A 74 -1.84 -13.29 19.69
C TRP A 74 -2.35 -14.23 18.59
N LEU A 75 -2.72 -13.70 17.41
CA LEU A 75 -3.16 -14.49 16.25
C LEU A 75 -2.07 -15.46 15.80
N ILE A 76 -0.84 -14.98 15.70
CA ILE A 76 0.34 -15.77 15.36
C ILE A 76 0.53 -16.93 16.35
N LYS A 77 0.54 -16.63 17.65
CA LYS A 77 0.67 -17.64 18.72
C LYS A 77 -0.51 -18.63 18.76
N LYS A 78 -1.70 -18.23 18.32
CA LYS A 78 -2.86 -19.13 18.18
C LYS A 78 -2.73 -20.08 17.00
N PHE A 79 -2.29 -19.62 15.84
CA PHE A 79 -2.02 -20.53 14.71
C PHE A 79 -0.90 -21.52 15.04
N GLN A 80 0.14 -21.09 15.78
CA GLN A 80 1.17 -21.99 16.33
C GLN A 80 0.56 -23.11 17.20
N GLN A 81 -0.40 -22.79 18.06
CA GLN A 81 -1.09 -23.76 18.92
C GLN A 81 -2.00 -24.70 18.10
N GLN A 82 -2.83 -24.17 17.20
CA GLN A 82 -3.75 -24.96 16.35
C GLN A 82 -3.01 -26.02 15.52
N HIS A 83 -1.85 -25.68 14.93
CA HIS A 83 -1.05 -26.64 14.17
C HIS A 83 -0.40 -27.71 15.06
N GLN A 84 -0.07 -27.43 16.32
CA GLN A 84 0.40 -28.46 17.27
C GLN A 84 -0.68 -29.51 17.58
N GLU A 85 -1.96 -29.13 17.46
CA GLU A 85 -3.11 -30.04 17.58
C GLU A 85 -3.42 -30.80 16.28
N ASN A 86 -2.64 -30.59 15.22
CA ASN A 86 -2.80 -31.13 13.85
C ASN A 86 -4.01 -30.59 13.07
N ASP A 87 -4.56 -29.42 13.45
CA ASP A 87 -5.53 -28.72 12.61
C ASP A 87 -4.84 -27.73 11.66
N ASN A 88 -4.97 -28.00 10.36
CA ASN A 88 -4.38 -27.20 9.28
C ASN A 88 -5.33 -26.10 8.74
N ASN A 89 -6.49 -25.89 9.36
CA ASN A 89 -7.45 -24.81 9.06
C ASN A 89 -6.93 -23.42 9.52
N VAL A 90 -5.71 -23.09 9.09
CA VAL A 90 -5.02 -21.83 9.34
C VAL A 90 -5.29 -20.86 8.18
N VAL A 91 -5.66 -19.62 8.50
CA VAL A 91 -5.92 -18.58 7.49
C VAL A 91 -4.59 -18.10 6.90
N PRO A 92 -4.41 -18.06 5.57
CA PRO A 92 -3.23 -17.47 4.94
C PRO A 92 -2.96 -16.03 5.38
N ILE A 93 -1.69 -15.64 5.52
CA ILE A 93 -1.26 -14.30 5.95
C ILE A 93 -0.22 -13.73 4.98
N LEU A 94 -0.34 -12.44 4.64
CA LEU A 94 0.72 -11.63 4.03
C LEU A 94 1.11 -10.49 4.98
N GLY A 95 2.34 -10.47 5.48
CA GLY A 95 2.88 -9.35 6.26
C GLY A 95 3.61 -8.32 5.39
N ILE A 96 3.40 -7.02 5.62
CA ILE A 96 4.07 -5.92 4.89
C ILE A 96 4.79 -5.01 5.91
N CYS A 97 6.06 -4.67 5.66
CA CYS A 97 6.96 -3.95 6.57
C CYS A 97 6.85 -4.43 8.04
N LEU A 98 6.10 -3.74 8.90
CA LEU A 98 5.90 -4.13 10.30
C LEU A 98 5.23 -5.51 10.41
N GLY A 99 4.21 -5.80 9.60
CA GLY A 99 3.58 -7.12 9.58
C GLY A 99 4.52 -8.25 9.14
N PHE A 100 5.45 -7.96 8.23
CA PHE A 100 6.54 -8.87 7.90
C PHE A 100 7.48 -9.04 9.10
N GLN A 101 7.89 -7.94 9.74
CA GLN A 101 8.73 -7.96 10.94
C GLN A 101 8.09 -8.70 12.12
N SER A 102 6.75 -8.65 12.30
CA SER A 102 6.02 -9.44 13.32
C SER A 102 6.07 -10.94 13.04
N LEU A 103 5.81 -11.37 11.81
CA LEU A 103 5.96 -12.79 11.40
C LEU A 103 7.42 -13.25 11.57
N CYS A 104 8.36 -12.37 11.22
CA CYS A 104 9.79 -12.60 11.37
C CYS A 104 10.24 -12.70 12.84
N TYR A 105 9.63 -11.94 13.75
CA TYR A 105 9.94 -11.93 15.18
C TYR A 105 9.35 -13.14 15.92
N GLU A 106 8.11 -13.53 15.62
CA GLU A 106 7.39 -14.60 16.32
C GLU A 106 7.70 -16.02 15.80
N PHE A 107 8.28 -16.16 14.59
CA PHE A 107 8.63 -17.45 13.97
C PHE A 107 10.08 -17.54 13.46
N GLY A 108 10.55 -16.55 12.66
CA GLY A 108 11.91 -16.47 12.09
C GLY A 108 12.21 -17.02 10.67
N ASN A 109 11.88 -16.24 9.62
CA ASN A 109 12.66 -15.91 8.38
C ASN A 109 13.23 -17.04 7.48
N ASP A 110 12.92 -17.24 6.18
CA ASP A 110 12.53 -16.36 5.04
C ASP A 110 11.64 -17.20 3.99
N SER A 111 11.56 -17.16 2.63
CA SER A 111 11.16 -18.38 1.81
C SER A 111 9.81 -18.68 1.09
N GLU A 112 9.12 -17.76 0.40
CA GLU A 112 8.50 -17.90 -0.98
C GLU A 112 7.36 -16.86 -1.12
N LEU A 113 7.19 -16.19 -2.28
CA LEU A 113 6.12 -15.19 -2.52
C LEU A 113 6.15 -14.60 -3.94
N PHE A 114 7.33 -14.48 -4.55
CA PHE A 114 7.46 -13.81 -5.85
C PHE A 114 7.02 -14.68 -7.03
N PRO A 115 6.37 -14.10 -8.06
CA PRO A 115 6.31 -14.71 -9.39
C PRO A 115 7.71 -14.71 -10.04
N ASP A 116 7.99 -15.61 -10.97
CA ASP A 116 9.37 -15.90 -11.43
C ASP A 116 10.03 -14.77 -12.25
N ASP A 117 9.30 -14.15 -13.19
CA ASP A 117 9.90 -13.77 -14.48
C ASP A 117 10.94 -12.62 -14.50
N GLU A 118 10.87 -11.63 -13.61
CA GLU A 118 11.78 -10.46 -13.64
C GLU A 118 12.55 -10.25 -12.32
N SER A 119 13.88 -10.28 -12.36
CA SER A 119 14.79 -9.93 -11.26
C SER A 119 16.14 -9.45 -11.82
N PRO A 120 16.76 -8.39 -11.27
CA PRO A 120 16.30 -7.59 -10.13
C PRO A 120 15.22 -6.57 -10.50
N PHE A 121 14.55 -5.99 -9.50
CA PHE A 121 13.56 -4.92 -9.67
C PHE A 121 13.68 -3.84 -8.57
N GLY A 122 13.03 -2.68 -8.79
CA GLY A 122 13.04 -1.52 -7.88
C GLY A 122 11.77 -1.42 -7.02
N SER A 123 11.93 -1.01 -5.75
CA SER A 123 10.86 -0.89 -4.77
C SER A 123 11.23 0.06 -3.61
N VAL A 124 10.24 0.60 -2.88
CA VAL A 124 10.47 1.53 -1.74
C VAL A 124 10.42 0.84 -0.37
N ARG A 125 11.31 1.25 0.54
CA ARG A 125 11.31 0.97 2.00
C ARG A 125 11.32 2.30 2.77
N TYR A 126 10.34 2.55 3.64
CA TYR A 126 10.29 3.81 4.43
C TYR A 126 11.08 3.76 5.75
N HIS A 127 11.40 2.58 6.28
CA HIS A 127 12.05 2.42 7.58
C HIS A 127 13.45 1.77 7.50
N SER A 128 14.31 2.06 8.48
CA SER A 128 15.66 1.49 8.60
C SER A 128 15.73 0.18 9.41
N LEU A 129 14.62 -0.23 10.04
CA LEU A 129 14.52 -1.51 10.75
C LEU A 129 14.44 -2.67 9.75
N TYR A 130 15.28 -3.69 9.94
CA TYR A 130 15.29 -4.90 9.11
C TYR A 130 15.64 -6.14 9.92
N VAL A 131 15.41 -7.31 9.32
CA VAL A 131 15.63 -8.61 9.94
C VAL A 131 17.08 -9.08 9.74
N GLU A 132 17.86 -9.17 10.82
CA GLU A 132 19.30 -9.43 10.76
C GLU A 132 19.71 -10.93 10.64
N ASN A 133 18.92 -11.85 11.20
CA ASN A 133 19.28 -13.28 11.35
C ASN A 133 18.12 -14.20 10.97
N THR A 134 18.39 -15.34 10.34
CA THR A 134 17.36 -16.31 9.89
C THR A 134 17.47 -17.67 10.58
N ASN A 135 16.38 -18.45 10.65
CA ASN A 135 16.37 -19.78 11.28
C ASN A 135 15.86 -20.88 10.32
N ASP A 136 15.48 -22.04 10.86
CA ASP A 136 15.10 -23.24 10.09
C ASP A 136 13.58 -23.51 9.99
N GLU A 137 12.72 -22.60 10.42
CA GLU A 137 11.25 -22.70 10.30
C GLU A 137 10.73 -22.15 8.96
N ILE A 138 11.55 -21.34 8.27
CA ILE A 138 11.20 -20.43 7.17
C ILE A 138 12.48 -20.44 6.21
N ILE A 139 12.44 -20.28 4.87
CA ILE A 139 13.50 -20.69 3.84
C ILE A 139 14.30 -19.45 3.24
N PRO A 140 15.23 -19.46 2.23
CA PRO A 140 15.76 -18.19 1.60
C PRO A 140 15.07 -17.61 0.30
N LEU A 141 14.54 -16.36 0.27
CA LEU A 141 13.65 -15.80 -0.82
C LEU A 141 14.18 -14.62 -1.63
N ALA A 142 14.55 -13.49 -1.01
CA ALA A 142 14.94 -12.28 -1.74
C ALA A 142 15.65 -11.27 -0.84
N TYR A 143 16.62 -10.56 -1.43
CA TYR A 143 17.52 -9.69 -0.68
C TYR A 143 17.88 -8.42 -1.47
N CYS A 144 18.04 -7.30 -0.75
CA CYS A 144 18.83 -6.17 -1.24
C CYS A 144 20.24 -6.21 -0.61
N TYR A 145 21.13 -5.38 -1.15
CA TYR A 145 22.50 -5.22 -0.66
C TYR A 145 22.78 -3.74 -0.44
N GLU A 146 23.05 -3.35 0.80
CA GLU A 146 23.32 -1.96 1.18
C GLU A 146 24.76 -1.78 1.67
N PRO A 147 25.41 -0.63 1.43
CA PRO A 147 26.75 -0.38 1.97
C PRO A 147 26.71 -0.39 3.50
N SER A 148 27.63 -1.11 4.15
CA SER A 148 27.72 -1.06 5.62
C SER A 148 28.25 0.32 6.06
N GLU A 149 27.52 1.02 6.93
CA GLU A 149 28.00 2.23 7.61
C GLU A 149 28.97 1.90 8.74
N THR A 150 30.06 1.17 8.42
CA THR A 150 31.16 0.92 9.35
C THR A 150 32.06 2.15 9.39
N ASP A 151 31.74 3.08 10.29
CA ASP A 151 32.50 4.31 10.55
C ASP A 151 33.99 4.00 10.74
N SER A 152 34.80 4.33 9.74
CA SER A 152 36.22 4.00 9.72
C SER A 152 37.00 4.86 8.72
N GLN A 153 38.06 5.52 9.22
CA GLN A 153 38.97 6.32 8.39
C GLN A 153 39.99 5.45 7.60
N ASP A 154 39.92 4.12 7.74
CA ASP A 154 40.80 3.16 7.06
C ASP A 154 40.34 2.85 5.63
N LYS A 155 40.96 3.51 4.65
CA LYS A 155 40.74 3.33 3.20
C LYS A 155 41.16 1.95 2.63
N GLN A 156 41.25 0.92 3.46
CA GLN A 156 41.70 -0.44 3.08
C GLN A 156 40.77 -1.57 3.55
N LYS A 157 39.73 -1.30 4.34
CA LYS A 157 38.66 -2.29 4.51
C LYS A 157 37.85 -2.38 3.22
N GLN A 158 37.57 -3.61 2.78
CA GLN A 158 36.65 -3.83 1.67
C GLN A 158 35.28 -3.26 2.05
N LYS A 159 34.55 -2.66 1.09
CA LYS A 159 33.16 -2.25 1.31
C LYS A 159 32.32 -3.49 1.62
N GLN A 160 32.09 -3.75 2.89
CA GLN A 160 31.17 -4.79 3.33
C GLN A 160 29.75 -4.34 2.94
N THR A 161 28.98 -5.26 2.36
CA THR A 161 27.59 -5.00 1.96
C THR A 161 26.68 -5.79 2.88
N ASN A 162 25.83 -5.08 3.62
CA ASN A 162 24.80 -5.70 4.44
C ASN A 162 23.77 -6.35 3.50
N LYS A 163 23.62 -7.67 3.60
CA LYS A 163 22.63 -8.46 2.85
C LYS A 163 21.33 -8.44 3.64
N ILE A 164 20.40 -7.58 3.23
CA ILE A 164 19.16 -7.32 3.96
C ILE A 164 18.03 -8.15 3.37
N LEU A 165 17.26 -8.80 4.24
CA LEU A 165 16.13 -9.64 3.88
C LEU A 165 14.93 -8.80 3.42
N MET A 166 14.33 -9.14 2.27
CA MET A 166 13.26 -8.35 1.66
C MET A 166 11.88 -9.04 1.57
N ALA A 167 11.78 -10.36 1.78
CA ALA A 167 10.50 -11.09 1.75
C ALA A 167 10.60 -12.48 2.41
N MET A 168 9.49 -13.17 2.71
CA MET A 168 9.49 -14.51 3.35
C MET A 168 8.26 -15.38 3.06
N LYS A 169 8.32 -16.70 3.36
CA LYS A 169 7.16 -17.56 3.70
C LYS A 169 7.55 -18.78 4.53
N HIS A 170 6.79 -19.02 5.58
CA HIS A 170 6.98 -20.11 6.54
C HIS A 170 6.90 -21.52 5.90
N LYS A 171 7.82 -22.42 6.27
CA LYS A 171 7.85 -23.82 5.76
C LYS A 171 6.57 -24.63 6.01
N LYS A 172 5.83 -24.30 7.06
CA LYS A 172 4.66 -25.05 7.56
C LYS A 172 3.33 -24.35 7.28
N PHE A 173 3.29 -23.05 7.56
CA PHE A 173 2.07 -22.25 7.50
C PHE A 173 1.93 -21.50 6.17
N PRO A 174 0.72 -21.16 5.73
CA PRO A 174 0.47 -20.28 4.59
C PRO A 174 0.75 -18.80 4.91
N PHE A 175 1.87 -18.50 5.59
CA PHE A 175 2.28 -17.15 5.97
C PHE A 175 3.42 -16.69 5.08
N TYR A 176 3.29 -15.50 4.53
CA TYR A 176 4.12 -14.85 3.53
C TYR A 176 4.43 -13.42 3.99
N GLY A 177 5.44 -12.75 3.44
CA GLY A 177 5.63 -11.32 3.74
C GLY A 177 6.70 -10.59 2.94
N VAL A 178 6.74 -9.26 3.06
CA VAL A 178 7.70 -8.33 2.41
C VAL A 178 8.16 -7.20 3.34
N GLN A 179 9.44 -6.85 3.28
CA GLN A 179 10.02 -5.72 4.04
C GLN A 179 9.81 -4.37 3.34
N TYR A 180 9.43 -4.38 2.06
CA TYR A 180 9.14 -3.20 1.25
C TYR A 180 7.62 -2.95 1.15
N HIS A 181 7.24 -1.80 0.62
CA HIS A 181 5.85 -1.34 0.51
C HIS A 181 5.32 -1.55 -0.92
N PRO A 182 4.60 -2.66 -1.23
CA PRO A 182 4.02 -2.90 -2.56
C PRO A 182 2.97 -1.86 -2.97
N GLU A 183 2.38 -1.15 -2.01
CA GLU A 183 1.39 -0.07 -2.19
C GLU A 183 1.99 1.31 -2.51
N SER A 184 3.32 1.46 -2.46
CA SER A 184 3.98 2.70 -2.87
C SER A 184 3.94 2.86 -4.39
N ILE A 185 3.65 4.07 -4.88
CA ILE A 185 3.63 4.41 -6.32
C ILE A 185 4.98 4.13 -7.02
N CYS A 186 6.07 4.09 -6.26
CA CYS A 186 7.41 3.76 -6.75
C CYS A 186 7.73 2.24 -6.73
N SER A 187 6.81 1.38 -6.31
CA SER A 187 6.99 -0.07 -6.22
C SER A 187 6.41 -0.79 -7.45
N SER A 188 7.28 -1.09 -8.40
CA SER A 188 6.96 -1.50 -9.79
C SER A 188 6.11 -2.78 -9.99
N LYS A 189 5.88 -3.60 -8.95
CA LYS A 189 5.22 -4.92 -9.05
C LYS A 189 4.17 -5.19 -7.96
N GLY A 190 3.65 -4.14 -7.30
CA GLY A 190 2.72 -4.27 -6.18
C GLY A 190 1.48 -5.14 -6.48
N SER A 191 0.77 -4.84 -7.56
CA SER A 191 -0.48 -5.55 -7.91
C SER A 191 -0.25 -7.00 -8.35
N ASP A 192 0.90 -7.30 -8.95
CA ASP A 192 1.27 -8.67 -9.35
C ASP A 192 1.60 -9.55 -8.14
N LEU A 193 2.23 -8.99 -7.10
CA LEU A 193 2.44 -9.69 -5.83
C LEU A 193 1.11 -10.01 -5.14
N ILE A 194 0.18 -9.05 -5.10
CA ILE A 194 -1.13 -9.25 -4.48
C ILE A 194 -1.95 -10.31 -5.22
N LYS A 195 -1.92 -10.34 -6.56
CA LYS A 195 -2.55 -11.41 -7.37
C LYS A 195 -1.94 -12.77 -7.02
N ASN A 196 -0.60 -12.88 -7.03
CA ASN A 196 0.09 -14.15 -6.74
C ASN A 196 -0.27 -14.66 -5.33
N PHE A 197 -0.28 -13.79 -4.32
CA PHE A 197 -0.68 -14.17 -2.97
C PHE A 197 -2.17 -14.55 -2.85
N ASN A 198 -3.06 -13.85 -3.56
CA ASN A 198 -4.47 -14.24 -3.65
C ASN A 198 -4.63 -15.66 -4.21
N ASP A 199 -3.92 -15.99 -5.29
CA ASP A 199 -4.05 -17.28 -5.97
C ASP A 199 -3.48 -18.42 -5.10
N ILE A 200 -2.34 -18.18 -4.43
CA ILE A 200 -1.78 -19.04 -3.38
C ILE A 200 -2.79 -19.27 -2.25
N ALA A 201 -3.44 -18.21 -1.76
CA ALA A 201 -4.41 -18.30 -0.68
C ALA A 201 -5.68 -19.07 -1.12
N GLN A 202 -6.15 -18.90 -2.35
CA GLN A 202 -7.26 -19.66 -2.90
C GLN A 202 -6.93 -21.16 -2.97
N GLN A 203 -5.78 -21.53 -3.53
CA GLN A 203 -5.33 -22.92 -3.60
C GLN A 203 -5.17 -23.56 -2.21
N TYR A 204 -4.63 -22.84 -1.23
CA TYR A 204 -4.58 -23.32 0.15
C TYR A 204 -5.99 -23.52 0.74
N ASN A 205 -6.90 -22.58 0.51
CA ASN A 205 -8.26 -22.64 1.04
C ASN A 205 -9.08 -23.79 0.43
N GLU A 206 -8.91 -24.10 -0.85
CA GLU A 206 -9.58 -25.25 -1.50
C GLU A 206 -9.22 -26.58 -0.84
N ILE A 207 -7.95 -26.75 -0.45
CA ILE A 207 -7.43 -28.00 0.13
C ILE A 207 -7.71 -28.08 1.64
N TYR A 208 -7.40 -27.02 2.39
CA TYR A 208 -7.37 -27.04 3.86
C TYR A 208 -8.52 -26.29 4.53
N ARG A 209 -9.23 -25.42 3.82
CA ARG A 209 -10.32 -24.59 4.36
C ARG A 209 -11.61 -24.61 3.49
N PRO A 210 -12.12 -25.76 3.01
CA PRO A 210 -13.23 -25.85 2.04
C PRO A 210 -14.62 -25.37 2.56
N ASN A 211 -14.66 -24.62 3.67
CA ASN A 211 -15.85 -24.04 4.29
C ASN A 211 -15.79 -22.50 4.42
N VAL A 212 -14.77 -21.81 3.86
CA VAL A 212 -14.81 -20.34 3.74
C VAL A 212 -16.12 -19.93 3.04
N PHE A 213 -16.73 -18.82 3.46
CA PHE A 213 -18.00 -18.29 2.93
C PHE A 213 -19.28 -19.13 3.16
N LYS A 214 -19.36 -19.92 4.24
CA LYS A 214 -20.66 -20.46 4.70
C LYS A 214 -21.58 -19.45 5.40
N GLN A 215 -21.14 -18.21 5.61
CA GLN A 215 -21.95 -17.11 6.14
C GLN A 215 -21.66 -15.80 5.38
N ASN A 216 -22.62 -15.34 4.57
CA ASN A 216 -22.45 -14.17 3.68
C ASN A 216 -22.88 -12.84 4.34
N LYS A 217 -22.64 -12.68 5.64
CA LYS A 217 -22.85 -11.42 6.36
C LYS A 217 -21.79 -11.23 7.43
N VAL A 218 -21.01 -10.17 7.28
CA VAL A 218 -20.37 -9.46 8.40
C VAL A 218 -21.48 -9.16 9.42
N SER A 219 -21.26 -9.52 10.69
CA SER A 219 -22.20 -9.15 11.75
C SER A 219 -21.91 -7.72 12.21
N ASN A 220 -22.92 -7.03 12.74
CA ASN A 220 -22.76 -5.71 13.35
C ASN A 220 -21.64 -5.65 14.41
N TRP A 221 -21.25 -6.79 15.02
CA TRP A 221 -20.14 -6.81 15.97
C TRP A 221 -18.78 -6.61 15.28
N LEU A 222 -18.53 -7.23 14.13
CA LEU A 222 -17.29 -7.00 13.36
C LEU A 222 -17.32 -5.62 12.69
N ASP A 223 -18.48 -5.23 12.16
CA ASP A 223 -18.72 -3.92 11.53
C ASP A 223 -18.39 -2.75 12.49
N ASN A 224 -18.76 -2.87 13.76
CA ASN A 224 -18.44 -1.89 14.82
C ASN A 224 -16.95 -1.77 15.17
N HIS A 225 -16.09 -2.71 14.76
CA HIS A 225 -14.65 -2.72 15.02
C HIS A 225 -13.80 -2.46 13.76
N ALA A 226 -14.45 -2.35 12.61
CA ALA A 226 -13.81 -2.04 11.34
C ALA A 226 -13.49 -0.54 11.22
N VAL A 227 -12.41 -0.23 10.50
CA VAL A 227 -12.08 1.13 10.09
C VAL A 227 -12.97 1.48 8.89
N HIS A 228 -13.84 2.46 9.06
CA HIS A 228 -14.72 2.97 8.01
C HIS A 228 -14.10 4.19 7.33
N GLU A 229 -14.26 4.31 6.01
CA GLU A 229 -13.88 5.51 5.25
C GLU A 229 -14.79 6.68 5.64
N ASP A 230 -14.41 7.42 6.69
CA ASP A 230 -15.19 8.54 7.18
C ASP A 230 -14.97 9.77 6.28
N TYR A 231 -15.80 9.89 5.23
CA TYR A 231 -15.67 10.90 4.19
C TYR A 231 -15.51 12.32 4.77
N LEU A 232 -14.43 12.99 4.35
CA LEU A 232 -14.07 14.36 4.72
C LEU A 232 -15.24 15.35 4.57
N ILE A 233 -16.11 15.10 3.60
CA ILE A 233 -17.42 15.75 3.48
C ILE A 233 -18.48 14.67 3.56
N LYS A 234 -19.23 14.65 4.67
CA LYS A 234 -20.36 13.72 4.84
C LYS A 234 -21.55 14.23 4.03
N ASP A 235 -22.17 13.33 3.26
CA ASP A 235 -23.24 13.68 2.32
C ASP A 235 -24.42 14.39 3.02
N GLY A 236 -24.95 15.43 2.36
CA GLY A 236 -26.17 16.13 2.78
C GLY A 236 -26.00 17.50 3.43
N LYS A 237 -24.78 18.07 3.49
CA LYS A 237 -24.54 19.46 3.94
C LYS A 237 -23.73 20.31 2.95
N PHE A 238 -24.14 20.31 1.68
CA PHE A 238 -23.54 21.18 0.66
C PHE A 238 -24.12 22.61 0.77
N ILE A 239 -23.25 23.60 1.02
CA ILE A 239 -23.65 25.02 1.21
C ILE A 239 -23.08 25.87 0.05
N SER A 240 -23.29 25.40 -1.18
CA SER A 240 -22.91 26.13 -2.39
C SER A 240 -23.97 27.21 -2.69
N ASN A 241 -23.74 28.41 -2.16
CA ASN A 241 -24.51 29.61 -2.50
C ASN A 241 -23.98 30.33 -3.75
N GLU A 242 -22.81 29.93 -4.27
CA GLU A 242 -22.14 30.59 -5.38
C GLU A 242 -22.31 29.80 -6.69
N LEU A 243 -22.85 30.48 -7.71
CA LEU A 243 -22.95 29.93 -9.06
C LEU A 243 -21.57 29.96 -9.74
N HIS A 244 -20.74 28.97 -9.44
CA HIS A 244 -19.50 28.76 -10.18
C HIS A 244 -19.80 28.57 -11.68
N ASN A 245 -19.20 29.42 -12.52
CA ASN A 245 -19.35 29.37 -13.97
C ASN A 245 -18.48 28.24 -14.52
N ILE A 246 -19.13 27.17 -14.98
CA ILE A 246 -18.47 25.96 -15.48
C ILE A 246 -18.61 25.95 -17.00
N TYR A 247 -17.47 26.00 -17.69
CA TYR A 247 -17.41 26.04 -19.14
C TYR A 247 -16.94 24.68 -19.66
N PHE A 248 -17.65 24.16 -20.66
CA PHE A 248 -17.30 22.90 -21.34
C PHE A 248 -17.12 23.16 -22.83
N GLN A 249 -15.94 22.84 -23.34
CA GLN A 249 -15.62 22.94 -24.76
C GLN A 249 -14.88 21.68 -25.20
N LYS A 250 -15.44 20.97 -26.19
CA LYS A 250 -14.71 19.92 -26.89
C LYS A 250 -13.83 20.56 -27.94
N LEU A 251 -12.52 20.37 -27.81
CA LEU A 251 -11.56 20.68 -28.87
C LEU A 251 -11.30 19.41 -29.69
N GLN A 252 -11.23 19.57 -31.01
CA GLN A 252 -10.67 18.57 -31.90
C GLN A 252 -9.28 19.07 -32.31
N LEU A 253 -8.28 18.20 -32.26
CA LEU A 253 -6.88 18.54 -32.46
C LEU A 253 -6.36 17.81 -33.69
N ASP A 254 -5.66 18.52 -34.58
CA ASP A 254 -5.11 17.96 -35.83
C ASP A 254 -3.84 17.12 -35.61
N LYS A 255 -3.34 17.10 -34.36
CA LYS A 255 -2.23 16.27 -33.89
C LYS A 255 -2.52 15.77 -32.47
N GLU A 256 -1.81 14.72 -32.07
CA GLU A 256 -1.70 14.35 -30.67
C GLU A 256 -1.01 15.47 -29.87
N ILE A 257 -1.49 15.71 -28.66
CA ILE A 257 -0.95 16.70 -27.70
C ILE A 257 -0.96 16.03 -26.33
N LEU A 258 0.22 15.91 -25.73
CA LEU A 258 0.38 15.37 -24.39
C LEU A 258 0.09 16.45 -23.33
N PRO A 259 -0.27 16.07 -22.09
CA PRO A 259 -0.45 17.04 -21.00
C PRO A 259 0.76 17.94 -20.77
N ILE A 260 1.98 17.41 -21.00
CA ILE A 260 3.23 18.16 -20.89
C ILE A 260 3.37 19.23 -21.99
N ASP A 261 2.91 18.99 -23.22
CA ASP A 261 2.94 20.01 -24.29
C ASP A 261 2.09 21.24 -23.92
N VAL A 262 0.98 21.02 -23.20
CA VAL A 262 0.09 22.08 -22.71
C VAL A 262 0.77 22.86 -21.57
N CYS A 263 1.41 22.17 -20.64
CA CYS A 263 2.21 22.76 -19.57
C CYS A 263 3.39 23.60 -20.12
N ASP A 264 4.15 23.06 -21.07
CA ASP A 264 5.26 23.74 -21.73
C ASP A 264 4.80 24.99 -22.50
N TYR A 265 3.63 24.93 -23.15
CA TYR A 265 3.04 26.11 -23.78
C TYR A 265 2.74 27.21 -22.76
N PHE A 266 2.06 26.89 -21.65
CA PHE A 266 1.78 27.88 -20.59
C PHE A 266 3.06 28.42 -19.93
N TYR A 267 4.06 27.58 -19.74
CA TYR A 267 5.38 27.99 -19.24
C TYR A 267 6.07 28.99 -20.18
N GLN A 268 6.05 28.74 -21.49
CA GLN A 268 6.63 29.63 -22.50
C GLN A 268 5.88 30.97 -22.64
N GLN A 269 4.57 31.00 -22.36
CA GLN A 269 3.80 32.25 -22.32
C GLN A 269 4.07 33.09 -21.05
N ASN A 270 4.71 32.53 -20.02
CA ASN A 270 4.97 33.24 -18.76
C ASN A 270 6.26 34.09 -18.84
N SER A 271 6.12 35.42 -18.79
CA SER A 271 7.22 36.39 -18.85
C SER A 271 8.31 36.18 -17.80
N ASP A 272 7.93 35.63 -16.64
CA ASP A 272 8.80 35.42 -15.49
C ASP A 272 9.52 34.06 -15.52
N HIS A 273 9.19 33.19 -16.50
CA HIS A 273 9.70 31.82 -16.63
C HIS A 273 9.60 30.98 -15.33
N LYS A 274 8.56 31.23 -14.54
CA LYS A 274 8.21 30.45 -13.34
C LYS A 274 7.13 29.43 -13.69
N CYS A 275 7.22 28.24 -13.12
CA CYS A 275 6.12 27.29 -13.17
C CYS A 275 4.89 27.89 -12.46
N ASN A 276 3.78 27.96 -13.19
CA ASN A 276 2.49 28.50 -12.76
C ASN A 276 1.35 27.49 -12.99
N PHE A 277 1.67 26.20 -12.95
CA PHE A 277 0.72 25.11 -13.13
C PHE A 277 0.99 23.96 -12.14
N ILE A 278 -0.04 23.16 -11.88
CA ILE A 278 0.03 21.90 -11.14
C ILE A 278 -0.52 20.82 -12.06
N LEU A 279 0.33 19.87 -12.48
CA LEU A 279 -0.07 18.74 -13.32
C LEU A 279 -0.29 17.50 -12.45
N LEU A 280 -1.53 17.00 -12.40
CA LEU A 280 -1.86 15.69 -11.84
C LEU A 280 -2.19 14.74 -13.00
N ASN A 281 -1.39 13.69 -13.19
CA ASN A 281 -1.64 12.63 -14.17
C ASN A 281 -2.23 11.39 -13.49
N SER A 282 -3.09 10.67 -14.19
CA SER A 282 -3.55 9.35 -13.74
C SER A 282 -2.39 8.35 -13.60
N ALA A 283 -2.29 7.69 -12.45
CA ALA A 283 -1.27 6.69 -12.16
C ALA A 283 -1.64 5.28 -12.64
N SER A 284 -2.93 4.94 -12.69
CA SER A 284 -3.41 3.60 -13.08
C SER A 284 -3.43 3.38 -14.59
N ILE A 285 -3.68 4.43 -15.38
CA ILE A 285 -3.55 4.41 -16.85
C ILE A 285 -2.91 5.74 -17.30
N PRO A 286 -1.63 5.74 -17.70
CA PRO A 286 -0.97 6.93 -18.25
C PRO A 286 -1.74 7.48 -19.46
N GLY A 287 -2.30 8.68 -19.31
CA GLY A 287 -2.94 9.42 -20.40
C GLY A 287 -4.46 9.25 -20.56
N GLU A 288 -5.17 8.48 -19.72
CA GLU A 288 -6.65 8.51 -19.78
C GLU A 288 -7.21 9.84 -19.27
N TRP A 289 -6.66 10.33 -18.14
CA TRP A 289 -7.04 11.58 -17.51
C TRP A 289 -5.82 12.31 -16.96
N SER A 290 -5.80 13.63 -17.19
CA SER A 290 -4.83 14.57 -16.64
C SER A 290 -5.55 15.85 -16.23
N ILE A 291 -5.17 16.40 -15.07
CA ILE A 291 -5.76 17.62 -14.50
C ILE A 291 -4.64 18.66 -14.43
N ILE A 292 -4.83 19.79 -15.12
CA ILE A 292 -3.89 20.93 -15.09
C ILE A 292 -4.56 22.05 -14.28
N GLY A 293 -4.08 22.26 -13.06
CA GLY A 293 -4.45 23.39 -12.23
C GLY A 293 -3.62 24.61 -12.63
N LEU A 294 -4.26 25.75 -12.89
CA LEU A 294 -3.60 27.01 -13.26
C LEU A 294 -3.88 28.06 -12.18
N PRO A 295 -3.09 28.13 -11.09
CA PRO A 295 -3.28 29.12 -10.03
C PRO A 295 -3.04 30.55 -10.52
N THR A 296 -3.98 31.44 -10.24
CA THR A 296 -3.87 32.88 -10.52
C THR A 296 -3.07 33.58 -9.44
N ILE A 297 -2.06 34.35 -9.84
CA ILE A 297 -1.19 35.12 -8.93
C ILE A 297 -2.03 36.14 -8.16
N GLY A 298 -1.95 36.09 -6.82
CA GLY A 298 -2.68 36.97 -5.92
C GLY A 298 -4.14 36.57 -5.61
N GLU A 299 -4.72 35.60 -6.33
CA GLU A 299 -6.12 35.18 -6.15
C GLU A 299 -6.29 33.72 -5.71
N SER A 300 -5.36 32.83 -6.08
CA SER A 300 -5.42 31.41 -5.69
C SER A 300 -4.83 31.20 -4.29
N GLU A 301 -5.70 30.84 -3.36
CA GLU A 301 -5.35 30.50 -1.98
C GLU A 301 -4.47 29.25 -1.90
N ILE A 302 -3.33 29.37 -1.21
CA ILE A 302 -2.48 28.26 -0.79
C ILE A 302 -2.75 28.00 0.70
N ILE A 303 -3.06 26.76 1.03
CA ILE A 303 -3.16 26.25 2.40
C ILE A 303 -1.90 25.41 2.67
N THR A 304 -1.14 25.74 3.70
CA THR A 304 0.03 24.98 4.14
C THR A 304 -0.11 24.56 5.61
N HIS A 305 0.26 23.33 5.91
CA HIS A 305 0.23 22.72 7.25
C HIS A 305 1.41 21.76 7.37
N SER A 306 1.91 21.51 8.59
CA SER A 306 2.90 20.48 8.88
C SER A 306 2.53 19.74 10.16
N VAL A 307 2.92 18.46 10.23
CA VAL A 307 2.85 17.65 11.44
C VAL A 307 3.73 18.20 12.58
N ASP A 308 4.73 19.03 12.27
CA ASP A 308 5.53 19.73 13.29
C ASP A 308 4.76 20.86 14.02
N ASP A 309 3.61 21.30 13.48
CA ASP A 309 2.83 22.44 13.96
C ASP A 309 1.32 22.15 13.82
N GLU A 310 0.90 20.97 14.30
CA GLU A 310 -0.46 20.40 14.15
C GLU A 310 -1.61 21.36 14.49
N ASN A 311 -1.35 22.31 15.39
CA ASN A 311 -2.34 23.27 15.90
C ASN A 311 -2.51 24.50 15.00
N HIS A 312 -1.89 24.53 13.81
CA HIS A 312 -1.86 25.71 12.95
C HIS A 312 -1.98 25.42 11.45
N ILE A 313 -2.53 26.41 10.75
CA ILE A 313 -2.57 26.49 9.29
C ILE A 313 -1.94 27.81 8.85
N TYR A 314 -1.19 27.78 7.76
CA TYR A 314 -0.61 28.95 7.12
C TYR A 314 -1.34 29.19 5.80
N LEU A 315 -2.04 30.31 5.71
CA LEU A 315 -2.78 30.73 4.52
C LEU A 315 -1.96 31.76 3.74
N SER A 316 -1.88 31.64 2.42
CA SER A 316 -1.25 32.64 1.56
C SER A 316 -1.92 32.69 0.18
N GLN A 317 -1.51 33.65 -0.65
CA GLN A 317 -1.97 33.76 -2.04
C GLN A 317 -0.85 33.38 -3.00
N PHE A 318 -1.17 32.73 -4.12
CA PHE A 318 -0.18 32.26 -5.08
C PHE A 318 0.74 33.40 -5.56
N GLY A 319 2.06 33.19 -5.47
CA GLY A 319 3.07 34.20 -5.77
C GLY A 319 3.35 35.23 -4.65
N SER A 320 2.61 35.21 -3.53
CA SER A 320 2.90 36.06 -2.37
C SER A 320 4.12 35.57 -1.58
N LYS A 321 4.69 36.47 -0.77
CA LYS A 321 5.71 36.17 0.25
C LYS A 321 5.19 36.27 1.69
N THR A 322 3.91 36.62 1.87
CA THR A 322 3.27 36.74 3.19
C THR A 322 2.29 35.59 3.40
N ASN A 323 2.43 34.91 4.54
CA ASN A 323 1.43 33.98 5.06
C ASN A 323 0.77 34.55 6.32
N GLU A 324 -0.51 34.24 6.48
CA GLU A 324 -1.28 34.47 7.71
C GLU A 324 -1.32 33.15 8.49
N LYS A 325 -0.92 33.18 9.77
CA LYS A 325 -0.95 32.01 10.65
C LYS A 325 -2.28 31.97 11.39
N GLN A 326 -3.13 31.02 11.05
CA GLN A 326 -4.37 30.71 11.76
C GLN A 326 -4.12 29.59 12.77
N THR A 327 -4.52 29.80 14.02
CA THR A 327 -4.57 28.74 15.03
C THR A 327 -5.86 27.94 14.86
N LEU A 328 -5.72 26.62 14.89
CA LEU A 328 -6.80 25.67 15.04
C LEU A 328 -7.12 25.55 16.54
N ASP A 329 -8.40 25.51 16.90
CA ASP A 329 -8.76 25.01 18.23
C ASP A 329 -8.64 23.48 18.25
N GLY A 330 -8.48 22.89 19.45
CA GLY A 330 -8.29 21.45 19.62
C GLY A 330 -9.49 20.57 19.23
N THR A 331 -10.52 21.14 18.60
CA THR A 331 -11.66 20.43 18.02
C THR A 331 -11.74 20.54 16.49
N ASP A 332 -11.09 21.53 15.87
CA ASP A 332 -11.02 21.69 14.42
C ASP A 332 -9.66 21.21 13.88
N THR A 333 -9.64 20.03 13.25
CA THR A 333 -8.44 19.52 12.57
C THR A 333 -8.17 20.27 11.26
N VAL A 334 -6.96 20.13 10.71
CA VAL A 334 -6.67 20.58 9.33
C VAL A 334 -7.65 19.98 8.31
N TRP A 335 -8.09 18.75 8.56
CA TRP A 335 -9.09 18.05 7.77
C TRP A 335 -10.46 18.74 7.88
N ASN A 336 -10.93 19.12 9.07
CA ASN A 336 -12.16 19.90 9.22
C ASN A 336 -12.07 21.26 8.49
N PHE A 337 -10.93 21.95 8.56
CA PHE A 337 -10.73 23.21 7.85
C PHE A 337 -10.84 23.03 6.33
N ILE A 338 -10.14 22.04 5.77
CA ILE A 338 -10.20 21.68 4.35
C ILE A 338 -11.63 21.27 3.95
N ALA A 339 -12.31 20.45 4.77
CA ALA A 339 -13.71 20.07 4.57
C ALA A 339 -14.65 21.27 4.50
N ASN A 340 -14.56 22.20 5.46
CA ASN A 340 -15.38 23.39 5.57
C ASN A 340 -15.13 24.40 4.43
N LYS A 341 -13.91 24.42 3.87
CA LYS A 341 -13.57 25.15 2.64
C LYS A 341 -14.15 24.45 1.41
N MET A 342 -13.89 23.16 1.24
CA MET A 342 -14.37 22.37 0.10
C MET A 342 -15.90 22.35 0.02
N GLN A 343 -16.64 22.23 1.13
CA GLN A 343 -18.12 22.26 1.15
C GLN A 343 -18.76 23.51 0.53
N LYS A 344 -18.02 24.63 0.46
CA LYS A 344 -18.47 25.89 -0.15
C LYS A 344 -18.22 25.92 -1.65
N ALA A 345 -17.06 25.39 -2.08
CA ALA A 345 -16.63 25.32 -3.48
C ALA A 345 -17.09 24.02 -4.21
N TYR A 346 -17.67 23.06 -3.49
CA TYR A 346 -18.06 21.77 -4.03
C TYR A 346 -19.25 21.89 -4.99
N ILE A 347 -19.15 21.21 -6.13
CA ILE A 347 -20.19 21.15 -7.15
C ILE A 347 -20.63 19.69 -7.31
N SER A 348 -21.93 19.42 -7.13
CA SER A 348 -22.42 18.03 -7.14
C SER A 348 -22.25 17.37 -8.52
N ARG A 349 -21.97 16.06 -8.52
CA ARG A 349 -21.86 15.24 -9.75
C ARG A 349 -23.09 15.40 -10.66
N GLU A 350 -24.28 15.59 -10.09
CA GLU A 350 -25.52 15.84 -10.82
C GLU A 350 -25.55 17.22 -11.50
N THR A 351 -25.07 18.26 -10.79
CA THR A 351 -24.94 19.63 -11.33
C THR A 351 -23.97 19.69 -12.50
N ILE A 352 -22.94 18.85 -12.53
CA ILE A 352 -22.08 18.74 -13.72
C ILE A 352 -22.71 17.88 -14.81
N LYS A 353 -23.26 16.70 -14.48
CA LYS A 353 -23.89 15.79 -15.46
C LYS A 353 -25.03 16.47 -16.23
N SER A 354 -25.76 17.40 -15.61
CA SER A 354 -26.80 18.24 -16.24
C SER A 354 -26.28 19.39 -17.11
N LYS A 355 -25.01 19.80 -16.96
CA LYS A 355 -24.32 20.77 -17.85
C LYS A 355 -23.57 20.08 -19.00
N LEU A 356 -23.19 18.81 -18.83
CA LEU A 356 -22.52 17.99 -19.85
C LEU A 356 -23.49 17.43 -20.89
N ASN A 357 -23.96 18.29 -21.79
CA ASN A 357 -24.76 17.88 -22.95
C ASN A 357 -24.02 16.83 -23.81
N ASP A 358 -24.46 15.58 -23.69
CA ASP A 358 -24.05 14.41 -24.50
C ASP A 358 -22.54 14.07 -24.52
N TYR A 359 -21.81 14.40 -23.45
CA TYR A 359 -20.47 13.83 -23.20
C TYR A 359 -20.60 12.35 -22.79
N GLY A 360 -20.80 11.50 -23.79
CA GLY A 360 -21.46 10.20 -23.67
C GLY A 360 -20.92 9.24 -22.59
N LYS A 361 -21.75 9.04 -21.55
CA LYS A 361 -21.72 7.96 -20.53
C LYS A 361 -20.45 7.79 -19.68
N ARG A 362 -19.32 8.40 -20.01
CA ARG A 362 -18.09 8.29 -19.20
C ARG A 362 -18.22 9.07 -17.90
N GLU A 363 -17.75 8.47 -16.81
CA GLU A 363 -17.65 9.14 -15.52
C GLU A 363 -16.32 9.89 -15.46
N LEU A 364 -16.37 11.21 -15.23
CA LEU A 364 -15.17 12.02 -15.00
C LEU A 364 -14.72 11.83 -13.54
N PRO A 365 -13.41 11.63 -13.28
CA PRO A 365 -12.92 11.33 -11.94
C PRO A 365 -12.92 12.57 -11.02
N PHE A 366 -12.80 13.78 -11.58
CA PHE A 366 -12.68 15.03 -10.83
C PHE A 366 -13.62 16.11 -11.38
N TRP A 367 -14.15 16.93 -10.46
CA TRP A 367 -15.23 17.89 -10.74
C TRP A 367 -14.97 19.31 -10.20
N GLY A 368 -13.76 19.56 -9.68
CA GLY A 368 -13.40 20.76 -8.93
C GLY A 368 -13.10 20.47 -7.46
N GLY A 369 -12.28 21.32 -6.83
CA GLY A 369 -11.76 21.16 -5.48
C GLY A 369 -10.37 21.77 -5.35
N TYR A 370 -9.72 21.64 -4.18
CA TYR A 370 -8.31 22.00 -4.04
C TYR A 370 -7.43 21.05 -4.86
N MET A 371 -6.41 21.59 -5.52
CA MET A 371 -5.29 20.84 -6.07
C MET A 371 -4.04 21.21 -5.27
N GLY A 372 -3.29 20.21 -4.82
CA GLY A 372 -2.07 20.40 -4.06
C GLY A 372 -1.18 19.16 -4.11
N LEU A 373 0.08 19.31 -3.74
CA LEU A 373 0.96 18.17 -3.45
C LEU A 373 0.91 17.85 -1.96
N ILE A 374 0.71 16.59 -1.64
CA ILE A 374 1.11 16.02 -0.35
C ILE A 374 2.55 15.54 -0.55
N SER A 375 3.53 16.35 -0.15
CA SER A 375 4.93 15.94 -0.13
C SER A 375 5.20 15.08 1.10
N TYR A 376 5.24 13.77 0.91
CA TYR A 376 5.77 12.82 1.89
C TYR A 376 7.26 12.55 1.61
N GLU A 377 8.00 12.00 2.57
CA GLU A 377 9.41 11.67 2.36
C GLU A 377 9.62 10.61 1.27
N GLU A 378 10.65 10.80 0.44
CA GLU A 378 11.07 9.79 -0.54
C GLU A 378 11.71 8.59 0.18
N GLY A 379 10.89 7.59 0.50
CA GLY A 379 11.35 6.32 1.06
C GLY A 379 12.42 5.67 0.19
N GLN A 380 13.40 5.02 0.83
CA GLN A 380 14.61 4.54 0.19
C GLN A 380 14.29 3.54 -0.94
N HIS A 381 14.61 3.92 -2.18
CA HIS A 381 14.45 3.05 -3.34
C HIS A 381 15.57 1.98 -3.37
N VAL A 382 15.20 0.74 -3.10
CA VAL A 382 16.10 -0.42 -3.02
C VAL A 382 15.96 -1.33 -4.24
N ILE A 383 17.07 -1.99 -4.61
CA ILE A 383 17.11 -2.99 -5.68
C ILE A 383 17.02 -4.39 -5.05
N ILE A 384 15.96 -5.11 -5.37
CA ILE A 384 15.64 -6.42 -4.80
C ILE A 384 16.05 -7.52 -5.78
N ASN A 385 16.80 -8.51 -5.28
CA ASN A 385 17.23 -9.68 -6.02
C ASN A 385 16.48 -10.91 -5.49
N LYS A 386 15.76 -11.63 -6.35
CA LYS A 386 15.16 -12.92 -5.98
C LYS A 386 16.25 -13.97 -5.75
N TYR A 387 15.99 -14.87 -4.82
CA TYR A 387 16.81 -16.06 -4.58
C TYR A 387 16.47 -17.11 -5.64
N PRO A 388 17.46 -17.78 -6.25
CA PRO A 388 17.19 -18.79 -7.27
C PRO A 388 16.54 -20.03 -6.65
N ILE A 389 15.31 -20.34 -7.07
CA ILE A 389 14.59 -21.55 -6.66
C ILE A 389 15.46 -22.79 -6.98
N PHE A 390 15.64 -23.69 -6.01
CA PHE A 390 16.59 -24.81 -6.06
C PHE A 390 16.27 -25.93 -7.09
N ALA A 391 15.28 -25.72 -7.97
CA ALA A 391 14.70 -26.69 -8.91
C ALA A 391 15.64 -27.26 -10.00
N LYS A 392 16.96 -27.01 -9.93
CA LYS A 392 17.98 -27.59 -10.83
C LYS A 392 18.95 -28.57 -10.16
N MET A 393 19.08 -28.60 -8.83
CA MET A 393 19.98 -29.56 -8.18
C MET A 393 19.40 -30.98 -8.15
N GLU A 394 18.11 -31.14 -7.83
CA GLU A 394 17.48 -32.46 -7.84
C GLU A 394 17.42 -33.07 -9.25
N GLN A 395 17.11 -32.28 -10.28
CA GLN A 395 17.13 -32.78 -11.66
C GLN A 395 18.53 -33.22 -12.11
N GLN A 396 19.60 -32.51 -11.71
CA GLN A 396 20.97 -32.94 -12.02
C GLN A 396 21.39 -34.18 -11.22
N GLN A 397 21.01 -34.31 -9.95
CA GLN A 397 21.30 -35.52 -9.16
C GLN A 397 20.51 -36.73 -9.67
N GLN A 398 19.23 -36.57 -10.02
CA GLN A 398 18.42 -37.65 -10.61
C GLN A 398 18.95 -38.06 -12.00
N GLN A 399 19.36 -37.10 -12.85
CA GLN A 399 19.99 -37.44 -14.13
C GLN A 399 21.34 -38.14 -13.96
N GLN A 400 22.18 -37.74 -12.99
CA GLN A 400 23.44 -38.44 -12.69
C GLN A 400 23.19 -39.86 -12.16
N GLN A 401 22.21 -40.06 -11.27
CA GLN A 401 21.83 -41.39 -10.76
C GLN A 401 21.27 -42.28 -11.88
N GLN A 402 20.41 -41.76 -12.76
CA GLN A 402 19.89 -42.51 -13.92
C GLN A 402 21.00 -42.88 -14.91
N GLN A 403 21.95 -41.97 -15.19
CA GLN A 403 23.10 -42.27 -16.04
C GLN A 403 24.03 -43.32 -15.42
N GLN A 404 24.27 -43.28 -14.10
CA GLN A 404 25.05 -44.31 -13.41
C GLN A 404 24.35 -45.68 -13.44
N GLN A 405 23.02 -45.73 -13.24
CA GLN A 405 22.25 -46.97 -13.35
C GLN A 405 22.26 -47.54 -14.77
N GLN A 406 22.11 -46.71 -15.80
CA GLN A 406 22.22 -47.15 -17.19
C GLN A 406 23.63 -47.65 -17.54
N GLN A 407 24.69 -47.01 -17.03
CA GLN A 407 26.07 -47.48 -17.23
C GLN A 407 26.34 -48.82 -16.53
N GLN A 408 25.75 -49.07 -15.36
CA GLN A 408 25.85 -50.37 -14.68
C GLN A 408 25.06 -51.48 -15.41
N GLN A 409 23.89 -51.17 -15.99
CA GLN A 409 23.13 -52.11 -16.82
C GLN A 409 23.78 -52.44 -18.18
N LEU A 410 24.80 -51.69 -18.59
CA LEU A 410 25.59 -51.93 -19.81
C LEU A 410 26.93 -52.64 -19.53
N GLN A 411 27.17 -53.11 -18.30
CA GLN A 411 28.37 -53.84 -17.87
C GLN A 411 28.07 -55.24 -17.29
N ILE A 412 26.89 -55.79 -17.64
CA ILE A 412 26.43 -57.15 -17.33
C ILE A 412 26.08 -57.86 -18.64
#